data_AF-A0A1M6UM96-F1
#
_entry.id   AF-A0A1M6UM96-F1
#
_cell.length_a   1.000
_cell.length_b   1.000
_cell.length_c   1.000
_cell.angle_alpha   90.00
_cell.angle_beta   90.00
_cell.angle_gamma   90.00
#
_symmetry.space_group_name_H-M   'P 1'
#
loop_
_entity.id
_entity.type
_entity.pdbx_description
1 polymer ?
#
loop_
_entity_poly.entity_id
_entity_poly.type
_entity_poly.pdbx_seq_one_letter_code
_entity_poly.pdbx_strand_id
1 'polypeptide(L)' 'MDWNRVEGNWKEVKGKVKEKWGKLTDDDLTAINGQREQLEGRLQQRYGYAKDQARKDVDTWFSTLK' A
#
# COMPACT_ATOMS: atom_id res chain seq x y z
N MET A 1 3.69 -9.57 -12.32
CA MET A 1 4.73 -8.61 -11.91
C MET A 1 4.76 -8.68 -10.41
N ASP A 2 5.93 -8.94 -9.85
CA ASP A 2 6.04 -9.43 -8.47
C ASP A 2 6.09 -8.28 -7.48
N TRP A 3 5.24 -8.38 -6.47
CA TRP A 3 5.20 -7.46 -5.33
C TRP A 3 6.56 -7.36 -4.61
N ASN A 4 7.43 -8.36 -4.78
CA ASN A 4 8.82 -8.39 -4.31
C ASN A 4 9.61 -7.12 -4.67
N ARG A 5 9.32 -6.48 -5.82
CA ARG A 5 10.00 -5.23 -6.20
C ARG A 5 9.57 -4.05 -5.32
N VAL A 6 8.30 -4.02 -4.90
CA VAL A 6 7.79 -3.00 -3.96
C VAL A 6 8.38 -3.21 -2.59
N GLU A 7 8.42 -4.46 -2.13
CA GLU A 7 9.02 -4.80 -0.83
C GLU A 7 10.50 -4.41 -0.77
N GLY A 8 11.29 -4.79 -1.79
CA GLY A 8 12.71 -4.46 -1.85
C GLY A 8 13.02 -2.95 -1.98
N ASN A 9 12.12 -2.17 -2.61
CA ASN A 9 12.28 -0.72 -2.77
C ASN A 9 11.34 0.08 -1.85
N TRP A 10 10.85 -0.51 -0.75
CA TRP A 10 9.78 0.08 0.06
C TRP A 10 10.11 1.49 0.54
N LYS A 11 11.38 1.76 0.88
CA LYS A 11 11.84 3.07 1.34
C LYS A 11 11.58 4.20 0.33
N GLU A 12 11.69 3.92 -0.96
CA GLU A 12 11.38 4.88 -2.03
C GLU A 12 9.88 4.87 -2.35
N VAL A 13 9.27 3.68 -2.34
CA VAL A 13 7.87 3.49 -2.70
C VAL A 13 6.90 4.07 -1.66
N LYS A 14 7.27 4.10 -0.37
CA LYS A 14 6.42 4.61 0.72
C LYS A 14 5.95 6.05 0.49
N GLY A 15 6.74 6.88 -0.19
CA GLY A 15 6.35 8.24 -0.57
C GLY A 15 5.13 8.22 -1.50
N LYS A 16 5.22 7.42 -2.57
CA LYS A 16 4.13 7.23 -3.53
C LYS A 16 2.88 6.61 -2.91
N VAL A 17 3.06 5.71 -1.95
CA VAL A 17 1.95 5.14 -1.16
C VAL A 17 1.27 6.23 -0.34
N LYS A 18 2.03 7.10 0.33
CA LYS A 18 1.50 8.23 1.09
C LYS A 18 0.74 9.22 0.21
N GLU A 19 1.27 9.51 -0.98
CA GLU A 19 0.61 10.37 -1.96
C GLU A 19 -0.70 9.77 -2.46
N LYS A 20 -0.72 8.46 -2.75
CA LYS A 20 -1.93 7.75 -3.19
C LYS A 20 -2.97 7.65 -2.08
N TRP A 21 -2.54 7.36 -0.86
CA TRP A 21 -3.39 7.14 0.29
C TRP A 21 -3.03 8.12 1.41
N GLY A 22 -3.42 9.38 1.26
CA GLY A 22 -3.11 10.46 2.20
C GLY A 22 -3.62 10.30 3.65
N LYS A 23 -4.51 9.33 3.93
CA LYS A 23 -4.93 8.99 5.30
C LYS A 23 -3.95 8.03 6.00
N LEU A 24 -3.04 7.39 5.26
CA LEU A 24 -1.97 6.59 5.85
C LEU A 24 -0.92 7.52 6.44
N THR A 25 -0.60 7.31 7.71
CA THR A 25 0.45 8.07 8.40
C THR A 25 1.83 7.47 8.13
N ASP A 26 2.89 8.20 8.50
CA ASP A 26 4.26 7.66 8.39
C ASP A 26 4.44 6.39 9.25
N ASP A 27 3.72 6.32 10.38
CA ASP A 27 3.67 5.14 11.25
C ASP A 27 2.99 3.96 10.56
N ASP A 28 1.85 4.17 9.90
CA ASP A 28 1.19 3.11 9.13
C ASP A 28 2.12 2.57 8.04
N LEU A 29 2.80 3.47 7.30
CA LEU A 29 3.71 3.10 6.22
C LEU A 29 4.95 2.35 6.74
N THR A 30 5.42 2.72 7.93
CA THR A 30 6.52 2.02 8.59
C THR A 30 6.07 0.63 9.04
N ALA A 31 4.88 0.49 9.61
CA ALA A 31 4.30 -0.79 10.00
C ALA A 31 3.98 -1.69 8.80
N ILE A 32 3.59 -1.12 7.66
CA ILE A 32 3.35 -1.87 6.42
C ILE A 32 4.64 -2.53 5.92
N ASN A 33 5.77 -1.83 6.03
CA ASN A 33 7.10 -2.33 5.66
C ASN A 33 7.17 -3.06 4.31
N GLY A 34 6.42 -2.59 3.31
CA GLY A 34 6.39 -3.19 1.98
C GLY A 34 5.56 -4.46 1.87
N GLN A 35 4.88 -4.90 2.92
CA GLN A 35 4.01 -6.08 2.89
C GLN A 35 2.63 -5.73 2.32
N ARG A 36 2.21 -6.44 1.26
CA ARG A 36 0.92 -6.20 0.58
C ARG A 36 -0.27 -6.33 1.53
N GLU A 37 -0.29 -7.41 2.31
CA GLU A 37 -1.39 -7.71 3.22
C GLU A 37 -1.53 -6.66 4.32
N GLN A 38 -0.41 -6.12 4.80
CA GLN A 38 -0.43 -5.02 5.78
C GLN A 38 -0.99 -3.74 5.16
N LEU A 39 -0.60 -3.42 3.92
CA LEU A 39 -1.16 -2.28 3.20
C LEU A 39 -2.68 -2.43 3.05
N GLU A 40 -3.14 -3.59 2.56
CA GLU A 40 -4.57 -3.90 2.42
C GLU A 40 -5.29 -3.82 3.77
N GLY A 41 -4.69 -4.31 4.86
CA GLY A 41 -5.23 -4.22 6.22
C GLY A 41 -5.37 -2.78 6.72
N ARG A 42 -4.35 -1.95 6.51
CA ARG A 42 -4.38 -0.53 6.89
C ARG A 42 -5.41 0.25 6.06
N LEU A 43 -5.59 -0.09 4.79
CA LEU A 43 -6.64 0.52 3.95
C LEU A 43 -8.03 0.17 4.48
N GLN A 44 -8.27 -1.07 4.87
CA GLN A 44 -9.53 -1.45 5.52
C GLN A 44 -9.76 -0.63 6.81
N GLN A 45 -8.74 -0.49 7.67
CA GLN A 45 -8.86 0.23 8.94
C GLN A 45 -9.03 1.75 8.79
N ARG A 46 -8.24 2.39 7.91
CA ARG A 46 -8.20 3.86 7.74
C ARG A 46 -9.29 4.40 6.82
N TYR A 47 -9.68 3.61 5.83
CA TYR A 47 -10.65 4.01 4.82
C TYR A 47 -11.99 3.30 4.93
N GLY A 48 -12.11 2.25 5.75
CA GLY A 48 -13.33 1.45 5.85
C GLY A 48 -13.57 0.58 4.60
N TYR A 49 -12.53 0.31 3.82
CA TYR A 49 -12.65 -0.47 2.59
C TYR A 49 -13.01 -1.93 2.90
N ALA A 50 -13.81 -2.53 2.02
CA ALA A 50 -13.95 -3.97 1.99
C ALA A 50 -12.62 -4.61 1.52
N LYS A 51 -12.34 -5.84 1.93
CA LYS A 51 -11.13 -6.57 1.53
C LYS A 51 -10.90 -6.59 0.02
N ASP A 52 -11.95 -6.83 -0.76
CA ASP A 52 -11.86 -6.86 -2.24
C ASP A 52 -11.53 -5.48 -2.83
N GLN A 53 -12.09 -4.42 -2.25
CA GLN A 53 -11.79 -3.05 -2.65
C GLN A 53 -10.35 -2.67 -2.31
N ALA A 54 -9.89 -2.97 -1.09
CA ALA A 54 -8.51 -2.72 -0.70
C ALA A 54 -7.52 -3.45 -1.62
N ARG A 55 -7.81 -4.72 -1.93
CA ARG A 55 -7.01 -5.51 -2.88
C ARG A 55 -6.97 -4.88 -4.26
N LYS A 56 -8.12 -4.46 -4.80
CA LYS A 56 -8.23 -3.81 -6.12
C LYS A 56 -7.51 -2.47 -6.16
N ASP A 57 -7.62 -1.65 -5.12
CA ASP A 57 -6.93 -0.37 -5.03
C ASP A 57 -5.41 -0.56 -5.04
N VAL A 58 -4.91 -1.51 -4.25
CA VAL A 58 -3.48 -1.85 -4.20
C VAL A 58 -2.99 -2.38 -5.54
N ASP A 59 -3.76 -3.25 -6.18
CA ASP A 59 -3.43 -3.82 -7.48
C ASP A 59 -3.39 -2.76 -8.59
N THR A 60 -4.41 -1.90 -8.61
CA THR A 60 -4.52 -0.77 -9.54
C THR A 60 -3.32 0.16 -9.39
N TRP A 61 -3.00 0.55 -8.15
CA TRP A 61 -1.84 1.40 -7.90
C TRP A 61 -0.53 0.71 -8.26
N PHE A 62 -0.36 -0.57 -7.94
CA PHE A 62 0.83 -1.33 -8.32
C PHE A 62 1.00 -1.38 -9.85
N SER A 63 -0.09 -1.51 -10.60
CA SER A 63 -0.06 -1.44 -12.06
C SER A 63 0.43 -0.07 -12.58
N THR A 64 0.19 1.02 -11.86
CA THR A 64 0.71 2.35 -12.22
C THR A 64 2.21 2.54 -11.95
N LEU A 65 2.84 1.64 -11.18
CA LEU A 65 4.28 1.65 -10.94
C LEU A 65 5.08 0.87 -11.99
N LYS A 66 4.39 0.18 -12.91
CA LYS A 66 4.99 -0.61 -13.99
C LYS A 66 5.58 0.26 -15.09
#